data_AF-A0A0F8KJ85-F1
#
_entry.id   AF-A0A0F8KJ85-F1
#
_cell.length_a   1.000
_cell.length_b   1.000
_cell.length_c   1.000
_cell.angle_alpha   90.00
_cell.angle_beta   90.00
_cell.angle_gamma   90.00
#
_symmetry.space_group_name_H-M   'P 1'
#
loop_
_entity.id
_entity.type
_entity.pdbx_description
1 polymer ?
#
loop_
_entity_poly.entity_id
_entity_poly.type
_entity_poly.pdbx_seq_one_letter_code
_entity_poly.pdbx_strand_id
1 'polypeptide(L)'
;MSKMFFLFCVIISLITIVNILSNGYGDWFYITGIVFSVISLIISLFIQNVLEYYHDTFCKKCGKKLACEETGEPVMKETSSYGEYTLIVTRHWKCRYCGNADIRESQENIFAEQGEMLPEVSLKNIECNKCSETGTLVEIKKPDIKEIGRQRLTRRYYKCTVCGHEEINESEEIINRRKHIG
;
A
#
# COMPACT_ATOMS: atom_id res chain seq x y z
N MET A 1 -3.70 -8.43 -20.42
CA MET A 1 -2.54 -8.72 -21.30
C MET A 1 -1.18 -8.62 -20.60
N SER A 2 -0.92 -7.66 -19.70
CA SER A 2 0.42 -7.52 -19.08
C SER A 2 0.82 -8.65 -18.12
N LYS A 3 -0.13 -9.27 -17.39
CA LYS A 3 0.15 -10.40 -16.48
C LYS A 3 0.64 -11.65 -17.21
N MET A 4 0.06 -11.95 -18.38
CA MET A 4 0.48 -13.08 -19.23
C MET A 4 1.84 -12.85 -19.88
N PHE A 5 2.12 -11.61 -20.29
CA PHE A 5 3.43 -11.22 -20.84
C PHE A 5 4.54 -11.31 -19.77
N PHE A 6 4.27 -10.82 -18.55
CA PHE A 6 5.19 -10.96 -17.43
C PHE A 6 5.48 -12.43 -17.10
N LEU A 7 4.44 -13.27 -17.04
CA LEU A 7 4.58 -14.71 -16.79
C LEU A 7 5.44 -15.39 -17.88
N PHE A 8 5.24 -15.00 -19.14
CA PHE A 8 6.03 -15.48 -20.27
C PHE A 8 7.51 -15.08 -20.17
N CYS A 9 7.82 -13.84 -19.76
CA CYS A 9 9.18 -13.39 -19.51
C CYS A 9 9.86 -14.17 -18.36
N VAL A 10 9.12 -14.46 -17.28
CA VAL A 10 9.62 -15.29 -16.18
C VAL A 10 9.89 -16.72 -16.63
N ILE A 11 8.99 -17.32 -17.41
CA ILE A 11 9.15 -18.67 -17.96
C ILE A 11 10.37 -18.77 -18.88
N ILE A 12 10.55 -17.81 -19.81
CA ILE A 12 11.73 -17.78 -20.67
C ILE A 12 13.01 -17.65 -19.84
N SER A 13 13.02 -16.78 -18.83
CA SER A 13 14.17 -16.60 -17.95
C SER A 13 14.52 -17.90 -17.21
N LEU A 14 13.52 -18.61 -16.67
CA LEU A 14 13.71 -19.90 -16.01
C LEU A 14 14.22 -20.99 -16.98
N ILE A 15 13.66 -21.06 -18.19
CA ILE A 15 14.12 -22.00 -19.23
C ILE A 15 15.58 -21.71 -19.60
N THR A 16 15.96 -20.44 -19.73
CA THR A 16 17.36 -20.08 -20.00
C THR A 16 18.28 -20.50 -18.85
N ILE A 17 17.90 -20.29 -17.59
CA ILE A 17 18.68 -20.70 -16.40
C ILE A 17 18.86 -22.23 -16.36
N VAL A 18 17.81 -23.01 -16.63
CA VAL A 18 17.86 -24.47 -16.63
C VAL A 18 18.75 -25.00 -17.76
N ASN A 19 18.59 -24.46 -18.98
CA ASN A 19 19.43 -24.85 -20.12
C ASN A 19 20.92 -24.50 -19.90
N ILE A 20 21.18 -23.39 -19.20
CA ILE A 20 22.52 -22.94 -18.80
C ILE A 20 23.16 -23.89 -17.77
N LEU A 21 22.41 -24.34 -16.75
CA LEU A 21 22.92 -25.32 -15.78
C LEU A 21 23.26 -26.67 -16.42
N SER A 22 22.56 -27.03 -17.50
CA SER A 22 22.70 -28.33 -18.16
C SER A 22 23.83 -28.39 -19.19
N ASN A 23 24.13 -27.30 -19.89
CA ASN A 23 25.10 -27.29 -20.98
C ASN A 23 26.16 -26.22 -20.70
N GLY A 24 27.39 -26.64 -20.39
CA GLY A 24 28.54 -25.77 -20.16
C GLY A 24 28.92 -24.93 -21.38
N TYR A 25 28.17 -23.88 -21.64
CA TYR A 25 28.47 -22.86 -22.64
C TYR A 25 29.42 -21.81 -22.05
N GLY A 26 30.22 -21.16 -22.92
CA GLY A 26 31.21 -20.17 -22.49
C GLY A 26 30.62 -18.98 -21.73
N ASP A 27 31.35 -18.51 -20.71
CA ASP A 27 30.94 -17.48 -19.74
C ASP A 27 30.33 -16.21 -20.35
N TRP A 28 30.67 -15.86 -21.59
CA TRP A 28 30.12 -14.69 -22.28
C TRP A 28 28.63 -14.83 -22.66
N PHE A 29 28.21 -16.03 -23.05
CA PHE A 29 26.80 -16.31 -23.36
C PHE A 29 25.94 -16.35 -22.08
N TYR A 30 26.55 -16.75 -20.96
CA TYR A 30 25.93 -16.73 -19.64
C TYR A 30 25.63 -15.29 -19.19
N ILE A 31 26.62 -14.40 -19.26
CA ILE A 31 26.46 -12.99 -18.86
C ILE A 31 25.42 -12.29 -19.73
N THR A 32 25.46 -12.51 -21.05
CA THR A 32 24.50 -11.87 -21.97
C THR A 32 23.06 -12.34 -21.72
N GLY A 33 22.82 -13.63 -21.49
CA GLY A 33 21.48 -14.16 -21.18
C GLY A 33 20.89 -13.58 -19.89
N ILE A 34 21.70 -13.41 -18.84
CA ILE A 34 21.26 -12.79 -17.58
C ILE A 34 20.94 -11.31 -17.80
N VAL A 35 21.79 -10.57 -18.52
CA VAL A 35 21.55 -9.15 -18.79
C VAL A 35 20.25 -8.93 -19.56
N PHE A 36 19.98 -9.72 -20.62
CA PHE A 36 18.74 -9.59 -21.39
C PHE A 36 17.49 -9.95 -20.58
N SER A 37 17.55 -10.97 -19.72
CA SER A 37 16.40 -11.35 -18.88
C SER A 37 16.06 -10.28 -17.84
N VAL A 38 17.08 -9.73 -17.16
CA VAL A 38 16.91 -8.64 -16.18
C VAL A 38 16.34 -7.38 -16.85
N ILE A 39 16.88 -6.99 -18.01
CA ILE A 39 16.38 -5.83 -18.76
C ILE A 39 14.91 -6.02 -19.15
N SER A 40 14.54 -7.22 -19.62
CA SER A 40 13.16 -7.54 -20.01
C SER A 40 12.18 -7.47 -18.84
N LEU A 41 12.61 -7.90 -17.65
CA LEU A 41 11.81 -7.78 -16.42
C LEU A 41 11.61 -6.31 -16.01
N ILE A 42 12.67 -5.51 -16.05
CA ILE A 42 12.61 -4.08 -15.73
C ILE A 42 11.62 -3.37 -16.67
N ILE A 43 11.74 -3.57 -17.99
CA ILE A 43 10.83 -2.98 -18.99
C ILE A 43 9.38 -3.41 -18.74
N SER A 44 9.16 -4.69 -18.40
CA SER A 44 7.82 -5.21 -18.12
C SER A 44 7.16 -4.53 -16.92
N LEU A 45 7.91 -4.28 -15.84
CA LEU A 45 7.42 -3.54 -14.67
C LEU A 45 7.08 -2.08 -15.01
N PHE A 46 7.92 -1.41 -15.81
CA PHE A 46 7.62 -0.06 -16.28
C PHE A 46 6.34 0.00 -17.11
N ILE A 47 6.12 -0.96 -18.02
CA ILE A 47 4.91 -1.03 -18.83
C ILE A 47 3.66 -1.23 -17.96
N GLN A 48 3.73 -2.06 -16.91
CA GLN A 48 2.61 -2.26 -15.99
C GLN A 48 2.22 -0.98 -15.27
N ASN A 49 3.20 -0.26 -14.71
CA ASN A 49 2.96 1.02 -14.02
C ASN A 49 2.35 2.07 -14.96
N VAL A 50 2.84 2.14 -16.20
CA VAL A 50 2.29 3.07 -17.21
C VAL A 50 0.85 2.70 -17.58
N LEU A 51 0.54 1.41 -17.71
CA LEU A 51 -0.81 0.94 -18.05
C LEU A 51 -1.83 1.20 -16.95
N GLU A 52 -1.45 1.03 -15.68
CA GLU A 52 -2.32 1.37 -14.53
C GLU A 52 -2.64 2.87 -14.54
N TYR A 53 -1.61 3.72 -14.66
CA TYR A 53 -1.79 5.17 -14.81
C TYR A 53 -2.65 5.55 -16.04
N TYR A 54 -2.50 4.81 -17.13
CA TYR A 54 -3.25 5.03 -18.36
C TYR A 54 -4.73 4.70 -18.23
N HIS A 55 -5.05 3.64 -17.48
CA HIS A 55 -6.42 3.25 -17.22
C HIS A 55 -7.16 4.36 -16.44
N ASP A 56 -6.45 5.05 -15.54
CA ASP A 56 -7.02 6.13 -14.74
C ASP A 56 -7.25 7.42 -15.54
N THR A 57 -6.57 7.60 -16.66
CA THR A 57 -6.74 8.80 -17.49
C THR A 57 -7.68 8.61 -18.69
N PHE A 58 -8.29 7.43 -18.83
CA PHE A 58 -9.26 7.13 -19.89
C PHE A 58 -10.66 7.69 -19.58
N CYS A 59 -11.30 8.34 -20.57
CA CYS A 59 -12.68 8.79 -20.45
C CYS A 59 -13.66 7.71 -20.94
N LYS A 60 -14.44 7.13 -20.02
CA LYS A 60 -15.47 6.13 -20.32
C LYS A 60 -16.57 6.64 -21.25
N LYS A 61 -16.85 7.96 -21.27
CA LYS A 61 -17.93 8.55 -22.07
C LYS A 61 -17.53 8.78 -23.53
N CYS A 62 -16.41 9.47 -23.78
CA CYS A 62 -16.00 9.84 -25.14
C CYS A 62 -14.93 8.91 -25.72
N GLY A 63 -14.47 7.91 -24.96
CA GLY A 63 -13.47 6.93 -25.40
C GLY A 63 -12.07 7.49 -25.65
N LYS A 64 -11.84 8.78 -25.35
CA LYS A 64 -10.51 9.39 -25.49
C LYS A 64 -9.62 8.92 -24.34
N LYS A 65 -8.40 8.56 -24.71
CA LYS A 65 -7.35 8.13 -23.79
C LYS A 65 -6.54 9.35 -23.32
N LEU A 66 -5.93 9.31 -22.13
CA LEU A 66 -5.21 10.46 -21.53
C LEU A 66 -6.04 11.76 -21.53
N ALA A 67 -7.32 11.63 -21.20
CA ALA A 67 -8.34 12.66 -21.35
C ALA A 67 -8.94 13.12 -20.03
N CYS A 68 -8.94 12.25 -19.01
CA CYS A 68 -9.41 12.56 -17.68
C CYS A 68 -8.26 13.11 -16.84
N GLU A 69 -8.51 14.26 -16.21
CA GLU A 69 -7.62 14.90 -15.25
C GLU A 69 -8.30 14.87 -13.88
N GLU A 70 -7.52 14.66 -12.84
CA GLU A 70 -8.05 14.67 -11.47
C GLU A 70 -8.46 16.09 -11.09
N THR A 71 -9.60 16.23 -10.43
CA THR A 71 -10.17 17.51 -10.02
C THR A 71 -10.44 17.51 -8.52
N GLY A 72 -9.87 18.48 -7.82
CA GLY A 72 -10.00 18.59 -6.37
C GLY A 72 -9.07 17.64 -5.62
N GLU A 73 -9.15 17.70 -4.29
CA GLU A 73 -8.36 16.84 -3.42
C GLU A 73 -9.04 15.46 -3.26
N PRO A 74 -8.24 14.39 -3.13
CA PRO A 74 -8.78 13.06 -2.86
C PRO A 74 -9.48 13.04 -1.49
N VAL A 75 -10.64 12.40 -1.44
CA VAL A 75 -11.39 12.23 -0.19
C VAL A 75 -11.04 10.87 0.42
N MET A 76 -10.45 10.87 1.61
CA MET A 76 -10.11 9.64 2.34
C MET A 76 -11.22 9.28 3.32
N LYS A 77 -11.71 8.04 3.24
CA LYS A 77 -12.68 7.48 4.19
C LYS A 77 -12.05 6.31 4.93
N GLU A 78 -11.94 6.46 6.24
CA GLU A 78 -11.48 5.41 7.16
C GLU A 78 -12.69 4.74 7.82
N THR A 79 -12.70 3.40 7.82
CA THR A 79 -13.69 2.61 8.55
C THR A 79 -12.94 1.65 9.47
N SER A 80 -13.16 1.78 10.79
CA SER A 80 -12.58 0.89 11.81
C SER A 80 -13.69 0.18 12.58
N SER A 81 -13.64 -1.15 12.58
CA SER A 81 -14.54 -2.03 13.33
C SER A 81 -13.76 -3.08 14.15
N TYR A 82 -14.46 -3.94 14.89
CA TYR A 82 -13.84 -5.03 15.66
C TYR A 82 -13.28 -6.12 14.73
N GLY A 83 -12.02 -6.02 14.33
CA GLY A 83 -11.38 -6.98 13.43
C GLY A 83 -11.02 -6.44 12.04
N GLU A 84 -11.61 -5.31 11.63
CA GLU A 84 -11.47 -4.80 10.26
C GLU A 84 -11.14 -3.31 10.27
N TYR A 85 -10.06 -2.94 9.57
CA TYR A 85 -9.70 -1.55 9.31
C TYR A 85 -9.51 -1.38 7.80
N THR A 86 -10.34 -0.52 7.20
CA THR A 86 -10.31 -0.24 5.76
C THR A 86 -10.18 1.25 5.50
N LEU A 87 -9.41 1.58 4.47
CA LEU A 87 -9.22 2.94 3.99
C LEU A 87 -9.55 2.97 2.50
N ILE A 88 -10.50 3.83 2.13
CA ILE A 88 -10.94 4.02 0.75
C ILE A 88 -10.57 5.45 0.33
N VAL A 89 -9.87 5.58 -0.78
CA VAL A 89 -9.56 6.88 -1.38
C VAL A 89 -10.52 7.11 -2.55
N THR A 90 -11.23 8.22 -2.51
CA THR A 90 -12.17 8.62 -3.57
C THR A 90 -11.58 9.80 -4.33
N ARG A 91 -11.31 9.59 -5.62
CA ARG A 91 -10.80 10.63 -6.53
C ARG A 91 -11.86 11.04 -7.53
N HIS A 92 -11.90 12.34 -7.82
CA HIS A 92 -12.82 12.90 -8.81
C HIS A 92 -12.05 13.21 -10.07
N TRP A 93 -12.57 12.79 -11.22
CA TRP A 93 -11.91 12.92 -12.51
C TRP A 93 -12.81 13.68 -13.47
N LYS A 94 -12.25 14.60 -14.25
CA LYS A 94 -12.98 15.34 -15.28
C LYS A 94 -12.30 15.21 -16.63
N CYS A 95 -13.09 14.87 -17.66
CA CYS A 95 -12.59 14.84 -19.01
C CYS A 95 -12.43 16.24 -19.59
N ARG A 96 -11.22 16.61 -20.02
CA ARG A 96 -10.95 17.92 -20.64
C ARG A 96 -11.65 18.13 -21.99
N TYR A 97 -12.04 17.06 -22.67
CA TYR A 97 -12.64 17.14 -24.02
C TYR A 97 -14.17 17.18 -24.01
N CYS A 98 -14.82 16.34 -23.19
CA CYS A 98 -16.29 16.23 -23.18
C CYS A 98 -16.93 16.72 -21.89
N GLY A 99 -16.13 17.17 -20.92
CA GLY A 99 -16.60 17.69 -19.62
C GLY A 99 -17.15 16.63 -18.66
N ASN A 100 -17.17 15.34 -19.04
CA ASN A 100 -17.69 14.29 -18.18
C ASN A 100 -16.92 14.18 -16.87
N ALA A 101 -17.62 14.22 -15.76
CA ALA A 101 -17.10 13.90 -14.44
C ALA A 101 -17.29 12.41 -14.14
N ASP A 102 -16.30 11.79 -13.49
CA ASP A 102 -16.29 10.40 -13.04
C ASP A 102 -15.73 10.36 -11.61
N ILE A 103 -16.28 9.48 -10.77
CA ILE A 103 -15.80 9.29 -9.40
C ILE A 103 -15.22 7.89 -9.34
N ARG A 104 -14.01 7.77 -8.80
CA ARG A 104 -13.29 6.50 -8.75
C ARG A 104 -12.78 6.26 -7.34
N GLU A 105 -13.12 5.09 -6.83
CA GLU A 105 -12.62 4.58 -5.57
C GLU A 105 -11.41 3.70 -5.86
N SER A 106 -10.31 3.97 -5.16
CA SER A 106 -9.13 3.12 -5.14
C SER A 106 -8.75 2.82 -3.70
N GLN A 107 -8.34 1.57 -3.48
CA GLN A 107 -7.43 1.24 -2.39
C GLN A 107 -6.06 1.62 -2.92
N GLU A 108 -5.59 2.83 -2.63
CA GLU A 108 -4.21 3.18 -2.94
C GLU A 108 -3.25 2.24 -2.21
N ASN A 109 -1.94 2.32 -2.50
CA ASN A 109 -0.88 1.60 -1.78
C ASN A 109 -0.73 2.04 -0.31
N ILE A 110 -1.85 2.29 0.37
CA ILE A 110 -1.99 2.59 1.77
C ILE A 110 -2.22 1.24 2.43
N PHE A 111 -1.18 0.76 3.11
CA PHE A 111 -1.28 -0.44 3.90
C PHE A 111 -2.12 -0.13 5.14
N ALA A 112 -3.21 -0.87 5.33
CA ALA A 112 -4.09 -0.73 6.47
C ALA A 112 -4.28 -2.10 7.11
N GLU A 113 -3.97 -2.20 8.41
CA GLU A 113 -4.11 -3.43 9.17
C GLU A 113 -4.57 -3.14 10.60
N GLN A 114 -4.96 -4.20 11.30
CA GLN A 114 -5.08 -4.16 12.75
C GLN A 114 -3.81 -4.71 13.38
N GLY A 115 -3.24 -3.93 14.29
CA GLY A 115 -2.10 -4.38 15.07
C GLY A 115 -2.51 -5.26 16.25
N GLU A 116 -1.55 -5.46 17.15
CA GLU A 116 -1.76 -6.19 18.39
C GLU A 116 -2.07 -5.23 19.55
N MET A 117 -2.96 -5.70 20.44
CA MET A 117 -3.21 -5.03 21.70
C MET A 117 -1.94 -5.05 22.55
N LEU A 118 -1.71 -3.97 23.29
CA LEU A 118 -0.64 -3.90 24.27
C LEU A 118 -0.88 -4.89 25.40
N PRO A 119 0.18 -5.51 25.94
CA PRO A 119 0.06 -6.30 27.15
C PRO A 119 -0.27 -5.38 28.34
N GLU A 120 -0.99 -5.91 29.33
CA GLU A 120 -1.38 -5.14 30.54
C GLU A 120 -0.20 -4.44 31.22
N VAL A 121 0.99 -5.04 31.17
CA VAL A 121 2.22 -4.46 31.75
C VAL A 121 2.59 -3.12 31.09
N SER A 122 2.39 -2.99 29.78
CA SER A 122 2.66 -1.75 29.05
C SER A 122 1.63 -0.66 29.36
N LEU A 123 0.40 -1.05 29.69
CA LEU A 123 -0.69 -0.13 30.02
C LEU A 123 -0.56 0.49 31.42
N LYS A 124 0.17 -0.16 32.33
CA LYS A 124 0.37 0.31 33.72
C LYS A 124 0.98 1.72 33.83
N ASN A 125 1.78 2.11 32.84
CA ASN A 125 2.48 3.39 32.84
C ASN A 125 1.70 4.50 32.14
N ILE A 126 0.51 4.22 31.61
CA ILE A 126 -0.31 5.21 30.90
C ILE A 126 -1.29 5.82 31.91
N GLU A 127 -1.33 7.15 31.94
CA GLU A 127 -2.22 7.95 32.78
C GLU A 127 -3.54 8.23 32.03
N CYS A 128 -4.68 8.09 32.71
CA CYS A 128 -5.96 8.50 32.13
C CYS A 128 -6.05 10.03 32.00
N ASN A 129 -6.31 10.56 30.80
CA ASN A 129 -6.38 12.01 30.56
C ASN A 129 -7.49 12.74 31.33
N LYS A 130 -8.48 12.01 31.88
CA LYS A 130 -9.61 12.59 32.61
C LYS A 130 -9.43 12.59 34.12
N CYS A 131 -9.02 11.48 34.71
CA CYS A 131 -8.93 11.33 36.16
C CYS A 131 -7.49 11.25 36.68
N SER A 132 -6.48 11.32 35.82
CA SER A 132 -5.06 11.29 36.16
C SER A 132 -4.58 10.04 36.90
N GLU A 133 -5.41 8.99 36.94
CA GLU A 133 -5.04 7.72 37.55
C GLU A 133 -4.21 6.87 36.56
N THR A 134 -3.09 6.34 37.03
CA THR A 134 -2.18 5.51 36.24
C THR A 134 -2.54 4.03 36.35
N GLY A 135 -2.29 3.28 35.27
CA GLY A 135 -2.55 1.83 35.24
C GLY A 135 -4.02 1.43 35.35
N THR A 136 -4.92 2.37 35.06
CA THR A 136 -6.36 2.16 35.02
C THR A 136 -6.88 1.96 33.61
N LEU A 137 -6.05 2.11 32.58
CA LEU A 137 -6.44 2.01 31.19
C LEU A 137 -6.38 0.57 30.69
N VAL A 138 -7.43 0.15 29.99
CA VAL A 138 -7.49 -1.09 29.23
C VAL A 138 -7.68 -0.78 27.76
N GLU A 139 -7.02 -1.53 26.87
CA GLU A 139 -7.23 -1.39 25.43
C GLU A 139 -8.49 -2.14 25.00
N ILE A 140 -9.44 -1.44 24.37
CA ILE A 140 -10.80 -1.96 24.12
C ILE A 140 -10.98 -2.65 22.77
N LYS A 141 -10.07 -2.40 21.83
CA LYS A 141 -10.00 -3.08 20.53
C LYS A 141 -8.58 -3.03 19.98
N LYS A 142 -8.29 -3.87 18.99
CA LYS A 142 -7.00 -3.85 18.30
C LYS A 142 -6.72 -2.47 17.72
N PRO A 143 -5.46 -1.99 17.76
CA PRO A 143 -5.11 -0.69 17.22
C PRO A 143 -5.22 -0.70 15.69
N ASP A 144 -5.62 0.43 15.13
CA ASP A 144 -5.61 0.62 13.68
C ASP A 144 -4.23 1.13 13.26
N ILE A 145 -3.65 0.50 12.25
CA ILE A 145 -2.35 0.87 11.69
C ILE A 145 -2.55 1.22 10.23
N LYS A 146 -2.11 2.42 9.82
CA LYS A 146 -2.00 2.81 8.42
C LYS A 146 -0.59 3.25 8.07
N GLU A 147 -0.12 2.88 6.89
CA GLU A 147 1.10 3.40 6.30
C GLU A 147 0.79 4.23 5.06
N ILE A 148 1.13 5.52 5.11
CA ILE A 148 1.01 6.43 3.98
C ILE A 148 2.42 6.88 3.59
N GLY A 149 2.94 6.29 2.50
CA GLY A 149 4.28 6.58 2.00
C GLY A 149 5.40 6.12 2.95
N ARG A 150 5.90 7.05 3.78
CA ARG A 150 6.93 6.80 4.81
C ARG A 150 6.43 7.04 6.22
N GLN A 151 5.16 7.37 6.40
CA GLN A 151 4.57 7.62 7.71
C GLN A 151 3.76 6.39 8.10
N ARG A 152 4.02 5.86 9.30
CA ARG A 152 3.19 4.84 9.95
C ARG A 152 2.42 5.53 11.06
N LEU A 153 1.09 5.50 10.98
CA LEU A 153 0.21 6.04 12.00
C LEU A 153 -0.45 4.87 12.73
N THR A 154 -0.37 4.87 14.06
CA THR A 154 -1.01 3.87 14.92
C THR A 154 -2.03 4.57 15.82
N ARG A 155 -3.29 4.15 15.72
CA ARG A 155 -4.39 4.65 16.56
C ARG A 155 -4.80 3.57 17.56
N ARG A 156 -4.64 3.86 18.85
CA ARG A 156 -5.00 2.98 19.97
C ARG A 156 -6.24 3.49 20.70
N TYR A 157 -6.98 2.57 21.31
CA TYR A 157 -8.28 2.84 21.89
C TYR A 157 -8.32 2.36 23.33
N TYR A 158 -8.43 3.28 24.28
CA TYR A 158 -8.39 2.95 25.70
C TYR A 158 -9.70 3.29 26.40
N LYS A 159 -9.95 2.58 27.49
CA LYS A 159 -11.01 2.88 28.45
C LYS A 159 -10.45 2.83 29.85
N CYS A 160 -10.70 3.87 30.64
CA CYS A 160 -10.37 3.90 32.05
C CYS A 160 -11.36 3.04 32.84
N THR A 161 -10.84 2.09 33.61
CA THR A 161 -11.63 1.21 34.47
C THR A 161 -12.20 1.93 35.70
N VAL A 162 -11.61 3.06 36.10
CA VAL A 162 -12.05 3.86 37.27
C VAL A 162 -13.15 4.85 36.90
N CYS A 163 -12.89 5.73 35.91
CA CYS A 163 -13.82 6.81 35.56
C CYS A 163 -14.66 6.52 34.30
N GLY A 164 -14.43 5.39 33.63
CA GLY A 164 -15.16 4.99 32.42
C GLY A 164 -14.84 5.79 31.16
N HIS A 165 -13.91 6.76 31.23
CA HIS A 165 -13.54 7.59 30.09
C HIS A 165 -12.90 6.77 28.98
N GLU A 166 -13.38 6.96 27.76
CA GLU A 166 -12.79 6.39 26.55
C GLU A 166 -11.96 7.44 25.85
N GLU A 167 -10.74 7.06 25.47
CA GLU A 167 -9.79 7.95 24.82
C GLU A 167 -9.06 7.26 23.68
N ILE A 168 -8.62 8.07 22.71
CA ILE A 168 -7.93 7.63 21.51
C ILE A 168 -6.54 8.24 21.53
N ASN A 169 -5.52 7.41 21.35
CA ASN A 169 -4.13 7.86 21.25
C ASN A 169 -3.62 7.60 19.82
N GLU A 170 -3.03 8.62 19.22
CA GLU A 170 -2.43 8.53 17.88
C GLU A 170 -0.92 8.79 17.96
N SER A 171 -0.14 7.86 17.43
CA SER A 171 1.31 7.99 17.32
C SER A 171 1.75 7.87 15.86
N GLU A 172 2.69 8.73 15.47
CA GLU A 172 3.29 8.73 14.13
C GLU A 172 4.76 8.31 14.17
N GLU A 173 5.15 7.42 13.27
CA GLU A 173 6.52 6.96 13.10
C GLU A 173 6.98 7.14 11.64
N ILE A 174 8.21 7.62 11.44
CA ILE A 174 8.82 7.72 10.11
C ILE A 174 9.53 6.40 9.79
N ILE A 175 9.03 5.67 8.80
CA ILE A 175 9.64 4.44 8.28
C ILE A 175 10.88 4.80 7.46
N ASN A 176 12.06 4.61 8.07
CA ASN A 176 13.33 4.63 7.37
C ASN A 176 13.56 3.30 6.66
N ARG A 177 13.10 3.17 5.40
CA ARG A 177 13.54 2.07 4.54
C ARG A 177 15.02 2.25 4.21
N ARG A 178 15.93 1.76 5.07
CA ARG A 178 17.30 1.50 4.63
C ARG A 178 17.17 0.45 3.53
N LYS A 179 17.44 0.84 2.28
CA LYS A 179 17.70 -0.11 1.20
C LYS A 179 18.88 -0.97 1.67
N HIS A 180 18.60 -2.17 2.18
CA HIS A 180 19.60 -3.21 2.22
C HIS A 180 19.88 -3.60 0.77
N ILE A 181 20.82 -2.88 0.16
CA ILE A 181 21.56 -3.36 -1.01
C ILE A 181 22.59 -4.30 -0.40
N GLY A 182 22.26 -5.59 -0.37
CA GLY A 182 23.23 -6.68 -0.21
C GLY A 182 23.66 -7.16 -1.59
#